data_AF-A0A3D5EC77-F1
#
_entry.id   AF-A0A3D5EC77-F1
#
_cell.length_a   1.000
_cell.length_b   1.000
_cell.length_c   1.000
_cell.angle_alpha   90.00
_cell.angle_beta   90.00
_cell.angle_gamma   90.00
#
_symmetry.space_group_name_H-M   'P 1'
#
loop_
_entity.id
_entity.type
_entity.pdbx_description
1 polymer ?
#
loop_
_entity_poly.entity_id
_entity_poly.type
_entity_poly.pdbx_seq_one_letter_code
_entity_poly.pdbx_strand_id
1 'polypeptide(L)'
;GAVGFCFGGYMVNYLAAVDSKLINAGVPYYGTPAVKELRQNIKAPLLVHLAEFDNRVNATWPDYESDLKAHQVPYTMHMYEKANHGFHNDSTSRYDEKQAELSWQRTLAFFNEQLI
;
A
#
# COMPACT_ATOMS: atom_id res chain seq x y z
N GLY A 1 9.92 7.72 -5.37
CA GLY A 1 8.78 6.92 -4.89
C GLY A 1 8.48 7.24 -3.44
N ALA A 2 7.39 6.69 -2.89
CA ALA A 2 7.04 6.84 -1.47
C ALA A 2 6.64 5.47 -0.88
N VAL A 3 7.15 5.16 0.31
CA VAL A 3 6.76 3.99 1.11
C VAL A 3 6.33 4.48 2.49
N GLY A 4 5.31 3.85 3.07
CA GLY A 4 4.80 4.26 4.37
C GLY A 4 3.99 3.17 5.04
N PHE A 5 4.00 3.17 6.37
CA PHE A 5 3.44 2.13 7.23
C PHE A 5 2.32 2.67 8.10
N CYS A 6 1.19 1.95 8.22
CA CYS A 6 0.04 2.35 9.02
C CYS A 6 -0.49 3.72 8.57
N PHE A 7 -0.41 4.76 9.40
CA PHE A 7 -0.70 6.14 9.02
C PHE A 7 0.14 6.58 7.83
N GLY A 8 1.42 6.20 7.77
CA GLY A 8 2.27 6.45 6.61
C GLY A 8 1.76 5.75 5.35
N GLY A 9 1.11 4.58 5.48
CA GLY A 9 0.49 3.89 4.35
C GLY A 9 -0.72 4.66 3.81
N TYR A 10 -1.52 5.24 4.70
CA TYR A 10 -2.55 6.20 4.31
C TYR A 10 -1.95 7.43 3.61
N MET A 11 -0.85 7.98 4.13
CA MET A 11 -0.21 9.14 3.52
C MET A 11 0.33 8.87 2.11
N VAL A 12 0.85 7.68 1.84
CA VAL A 12 1.22 7.27 0.47
C VAL A 12 0.01 7.29 -0.46
N ASN A 13 -1.11 6.67 -0.05
CA ASN A 13 -2.35 6.68 -0.83
C ASN A 13 -2.90 8.11 -1.03
N TYR A 14 -2.83 8.94 0.01
CA TYR A 14 -3.26 10.33 -0.05
C TYR A 14 -2.41 11.14 -1.02
N LEU A 15 -1.07 11.06 -0.93
CA LEU A 15 -0.15 11.75 -1.84
C LEU A 15 -0.39 11.35 -3.29
N ALA A 16 -0.63 10.07 -3.56
CA ALA A 16 -0.97 9.58 -4.90
C ALA A 16 -2.28 10.17 -5.45
N ALA A 17 -3.22 10.51 -4.58
CA ALA A 17 -4.57 10.94 -4.92
C ALA A 17 -4.77 12.47 -4.92
N VAL A 18 -3.98 13.23 -4.15
CA VAL A 18 -4.10 14.71 -4.13
C VAL A 18 -3.45 15.37 -5.33
N ASP A 19 -2.32 14.84 -5.80
CA ASP A 19 -1.64 15.31 -7.00
C ASP A 19 -0.84 14.16 -7.60
N SER A 20 -1.23 13.78 -8.82
CA SER A 20 -0.69 12.63 -9.56
C SER A 20 0.80 12.77 -9.90
N LYS A 21 1.37 13.96 -9.74
CA LYS A 21 2.79 14.25 -10.03
C LYS A 21 3.69 14.21 -8.80
N LEU A 22 3.14 14.09 -7.59
CA LEU A 22 3.94 14.13 -6.35
C LEU A 22 4.81 12.89 -6.14
N ILE A 23 4.34 11.72 -6.59
CA ILE A 23 5.08 10.47 -6.46
C ILE A 23 5.09 9.70 -7.78
N ASN A 24 6.24 9.13 -8.13
CA ASN A 24 6.37 8.27 -9.31
C ASN A 24 5.92 6.81 -9.06
N ALA A 25 5.88 6.39 -7.81
CA ALA A 25 5.47 5.05 -7.37
C ALA A 25 5.14 5.08 -5.88
N GLY A 26 4.12 4.33 -5.44
CA GLY A 26 3.66 4.29 -4.05
C GLY A 26 3.61 2.88 -3.46
N VAL A 27 4.06 2.72 -2.22
CA VAL A 27 4.04 1.44 -1.49
C VAL A 27 3.38 1.61 -0.12
N PRO A 28 2.04 1.55 -0.06
CA PRO A 28 1.31 1.61 1.21
C PRO A 28 1.33 0.26 1.94
N TYR A 29 1.83 0.25 3.17
CA TYR A 29 1.74 -0.88 4.09
C TYR A 29 0.57 -0.70 5.06
N TYR A 30 -0.40 -1.63 5.01
CA TYR A 30 -1.58 -1.73 5.89
C TYR A 30 -2.19 -0.36 6.20
N GLY A 31 -2.33 0.47 5.14
CA GLY A 31 -2.84 1.82 5.19
C GLY A 31 -4.15 1.93 4.41
N THR A 32 -5.09 2.71 4.92
CA THR A 32 -6.38 2.95 4.25
C THR A 32 -6.21 3.80 2.99
N PRO A 33 -7.13 3.71 2.02
CA PRO A 33 -7.12 4.58 0.85
C PRO A 33 -7.40 6.05 1.21
N ALA A 34 -7.14 6.95 0.27
CA ALA A 34 -7.65 8.32 0.32
C ALA A 34 -9.19 8.36 0.24
N VAL A 35 -9.78 9.51 0.53
CA VAL A 35 -11.22 9.75 0.32
C VAL A 35 -11.58 9.56 -1.15
N LYS A 36 -12.82 9.10 -1.41
CA LYS A 36 -13.21 8.52 -2.70
C LYS A 36 -13.09 9.51 -3.86
N GLU A 37 -13.40 10.78 -3.60
CA GLU A 37 -13.43 11.88 -4.56
C GLU A 37 -12.05 12.17 -5.17
N LEU A 38 -10.98 11.80 -4.45
CA LEU A 38 -9.60 12.03 -4.88
C LEU A 38 -9.02 10.85 -5.67
N ARG A 39 -9.59 9.65 -5.56
CA ARG A 39 -8.98 8.41 -6.10
C ARG A 39 -8.87 8.41 -7.62
N GLN A 40 -9.71 9.15 -8.32
CA GLN A 40 -9.64 9.34 -9.79
C GLN A 40 -8.34 9.98 -10.27
N ASN A 41 -7.67 10.74 -9.40
CA ASN A 41 -6.42 11.41 -9.69
C ASN A 41 -5.22 10.46 -9.63
N ILE A 42 -5.36 9.28 -9.03
CA ILE A 42 -4.24 8.35 -8.88
C ILE A 42 -3.76 7.92 -10.27
N LYS A 43 -2.47 8.12 -10.53
CA LYS A 43 -1.77 7.65 -11.73
C LYS A 43 -0.50 6.87 -11.43
N ALA A 44 0.10 7.12 -10.25
CA ALA A 44 1.30 6.42 -9.83
C ALA A 44 1.01 4.92 -9.66
N PRO A 45 1.91 4.04 -10.12
CA PRO A 45 1.84 2.61 -9.84
C PRO A 45 1.89 2.36 -8.33
N LEU A 46 1.10 1.39 -7.86
CA LEU A 46 0.98 1.06 -6.43
C LEU A 46 1.36 -0.39 -6.11
N LEU A 47 2.17 -0.61 -5.08
CA LEU A 47 2.37 -1.91 -4.45
C LEU A 47 1.75 -1.92 -3.06
N VAL A 48 0.58 -2.55 -2.92
CA VAL A 48 -0.22 -2.54 -1.71
C VAL A 48 0.06 -3.79 -0.87
N HIS A 49 0.43 -3.59 0.39
CA HIS A 49 0.68 -4.68 1.35
C HIS A 49 -0.40 -4.71 2.42
N LEU A 50 -1.20 -5.79 2.48
CA LEU A 50 -2.30 -5.97 3.44
C LEU A 50 -2.03 -7.16 4.36
N ALA A 51 -2.43 -7.04 5.63
CA ALA A 51 -2.27 -8.10 6.62
C ALA A 51 -3.61 -8.84 6.80
N GLU A 52 -3.61 -10.18 6.77
CA GLU A 52 -4.85 -10.98 6.80
C GLU A 52 -5.74 -10.64 8.00
N PHE A 53 -5.16 -10.44 9.18
CA PHE A 53 -5.91 -10.16 10.41
C PHE A 53 -6.27 -8.66 10.59
N ASP A 54 -5.93 -7.79 9.65
CA ASP A 54 -6.29 -6.36 9.70
C ASP A 54 -7.68 -6.08 9.10
N ASN A 55 -8.73 -6.58 9.77
CA ASN A 55 -10.11 -6.46 9.31
C ASN A 55 -10.54 -5.01 8.99
N ARG A 56 -10.03 -4.03 9.75
CA ARG A 56 -10.41 -2.62 9.59
C ARG A 56 -9.90 -2.05 8.27
N VAL A 57 -8.63 -2.27 7.93
CA VAL A 57 -8.07 -1.80 6.66
C VAL A 57 -8.59 -2.66 5.50
N ASN A 58 -8.67 -3.98 5.68
CA ASN A 58 -9.13 -4.91 4.64
C ASN A 58 -10.57 -4.63 4.21
N ALA A 59 -11.44 -4.16 5.11
CA ALA A 59 -12.80 -3.74 4.75
C ALA A 59 -12.84 -2.61 3.70
N THR A 60 -11.77 -1.82 3.56
CA THR A 60 -11.67 -0.75 2.57
C THR A 60 -11.14 -1.20 1.20
N TRP A 61 -10.52 -2.39 1.15
CA TRP A 61 -9.84 -2.87 -0.06
C TRP A 61 -10.79 -3.10 -1.25
N PRO A 62 -11.98 -3.74 -1.12
CA PRO A 62 -12.84 -4.01 -2.27
C PRO A 62 -13.28 -2.76 -3.02
N ASP A 63 -13.66 -1.70 -2.29
CA ASP A 63 -14.04 -0.40 -2.89
C ASP A 63 -12.80 0.29 -3.50
N TYR A 64 -11.66 0.22 -2.83
CA TYR A 64 -10.44 0.82 -3.37
C TYR A 64 -9.94 0.13 -4.65
N GLU A 65 -9.93 -1.19 -4.69
CA GLU A 65 -9.55 -1.98 -5.87
C GLU A 65 -10.48 -1.71 -7.05
N SER A 66 -11.78 -1.56 -6.79
CA SER A 66 -12.77 -1.16 -7.80
C SER A 66 -12.42 0.19 -8.41
N ASP A 67 -12.07 1.19 -7.59
CA ASP A 67 -11.67 2.52 -8.08
C ASP A 67 -10.33 2.46 -8.85
N LEU A 68 -9.34 1.69 -8.39
CA LEU A 68 -8.06 1.54 -9.09
C LEU A 68 -8.25 0.92 -10.48
N LYS A 69 -9.09 -0.12 -10.58
CA LYS A 69 -9.46 -0.75 -11.86
C LYS A 69 -10.19 0.23 -12.78
N ALA A 70 -11.19 0.95 -12.26
CA ALA A 70 -11.98 1.90 -13.04
C ALA A 70 -11.11 3.03 -13.64
N HIS A 71 -10.10 3.47 -12.90
CA HIS A 71 -9.17 4.53 -13.35
C HIS A 71 -7.90 3.99 -14.03
N GLN A 72 -7.84 2.68 -14.30
CA GLN A 72 -6.72 2.01 -14.97
C GLN A 72 -5.37 2.26 -14.28
N VAL A 73 -5.37 2.34 -12.96
CA VAL A 73 -4.14 2.51 -12.17
C VAL A 73 -3.37 1.18 -12.17
N PRO A 74 -2.08 1.16 -12.52
CA PRO A 74 -1.26 -0.02 -12.33
C PRO A 74 -1.12 -0.31 -10.83
N TYR A 75 -1.51 -1.50 -10.39
CA TYR A 75 -1.27 -1.90 -9.00
C TYR A 75 -0.99 -3.40 -8.88
N THR A 76 -0.29 -3.75 -7.82
CA THR A 76 -0.20 -5.12 -7.30
C THR A 76 -0.57 -5.08 -5.82
N MET A 77 -1.36 -6.06 -5.37
CA MET A 77 -1.71 -6.22 -3.96
C MET A 77 -1.22 -7.57 -3.46
N HIS A 78 -0.62 -7.57 -2.27
CA HIS A 78 -0.26 -8.78 -1.55
C HIS A 78 -0.98 -8.83 -0.21
N MET A 79 -1.69 -9.93 0.02
CA MET A 79 -2.21 -10.30 1.34
C MET A 79 -1.19 -11.20 2.02
N TYR A 80 -0.81 -10.85 3.25
CA TYR A 80 0.14 -11.60 4.06
C TYR A 80 -0.63 -12.48 5.06
N GLU A 81 -0.59 -13.80 4.85
CA GLU A 81 -1.27 -14.79 5.69
C GLU A 81 -0.79 -14.73 7.13
N LYS A 82 -1.74 -14.81 8.07
CA LYS A 82 -1.58 -14.78 9.53
C LYS A 82 -0.89 -13.53 10.07
N ALA A 83 -0.62 -12.54 9.22
CA ALA A 83 0.00 -11.29 9.62
C ALA A 83 -1.01 -10.37 10.30
N ASN A 84 -0.54 -9.64 11.31
CA ASN A 84 -1.29 -8.56 11.93
C ASN A 84 -0.96 -7.21 11.29
N HIS A 85 -1.84 -6.23 11.50
CA HIS A 85 -1.48 -4.83 11.27
C HIS A 85 -0.16 -4.50 11.96
N GLY A 86 0.78 -3.90 11.24
CA GLY A 86 2.10 -3.59 11.79
C GLY A 86 3.12 -4.73 11.74
N PHE A 87 2.89 -5.79 10.94
CA PHE A 87 3.78 -6.96 10.87
C PHE A 87 5.24 -6.64 10.53
N HIS A 88 5.51 -5.49 9.92
CA HIS A 88 6.87 -5.05 9.58
C HIS A 88 7.60 -4.35 10.75
N ASN A 89 6.89 -3.99 11.83
CA ASN A 89 7.47 -3.24 12.93
C ASN A 89 8.13 -4.18 13.96
N ASP A 90 9.45 -4.34 13.83
CA ASP A 90 10.33 -5.16 14.68
C ASP A 90 10.38 -4.76 16.17
N SER A 91 9.91 -3.56 16.51
CA SER A 91 9.83 -3.10 17.90
C SER A 91 8.56 -3.54 18.64
N THR A 92 7.69 -4.34 18.01
CA THR A 92 6.39 -4.73 18.58
C THR A 92 6.17 -6.24 18.55
N SER A 93 5.26 -6.74 19.40
CA SER A 93 4.85 -8.14 19.40
C SER A 93 4.11 -8.61 18.13
N ARG A 94 3.85 -7.69 17.19
CA ARG A 94 3.17 -7.98 15.92
C ARG A 94 4.14 -8.32 14.81
N TYR A 95 5.44 -8.11 15.04
CA TYR A 95 6.48 -8.39 14.08
C TYR A 95 6.39 -9.84 13.59
N ASP A 96 6.35 -10.00 12.28
CA ASP A 96 6.46 -11.28 11.61
C ASP A 96 7.62 -11.18 10.63
N GLU A 97 8.78 -11.69 11.05
CA GLU A 97 10.04 -11.60 10.31
C GLU A 97 9.89 -12.09 8.87
N LYS A 98 9.26 -13.25 8.67
CA LYS A 98 9.09 -13.84 7.34
C LYS A 98 8.26 -12.94 6.43
N GLN A 99 7.14 -12.42 6.93
CA GLN A 99 6.27 -11.55 6.13
C GLN A 99 6.90 -10.17 5.93
N ALA A 100 7.59 -9.63 6.93
CA ALA A 100 8.33 -8.38 6.86
C ALA A 100 9.41 -8.44 5.77
N GLU A 101 10.30 -9.43 5.83
CA GLU A 101 11.36 -9.61 4.84
C GLU A 101 10.81 -9.81 3.42
N LEU A 102 9.81 -10.68 3.25
CA LEU A 102 9.20 -10.91 1.94
C LEU A 102 8.58 -9.64 1.37
N SER A 103 7.85 -8.90 2.19
CA SER A 103 7.23 -7.65 1.77
C SER A 103 8.27 -6.59 1.38
N TRP A 104 9.38 -6.53 2.11
CA TRP A 104 10.46 -5.59 1.84
C TRP A 104 11.20 -5.93 0.55
N GLN A 105 11.47 -7.22 0.30
CA GLN A 105 12.04 -7.68 -0.98
C GLN A 105 11.17 -7.26 -2.17
N ARG A 106 9.84 -7.43 -2.08
CA ARG A 106 8.89 -6.98 -3.11
C ARG A 106 8.91 -5.46 -3.28
N THR A 107 9.00 -4.71 -2.18
CA THR A 107 9.09 -3.24 -2.21
C THR A 107 10.35 -2.76 -2.93
N LEU A 108 11.50 -3.35 -2.65
CA LEU A 108 12.75 -3.00 -3.33
C LEU A 108 12.71 -3.37 -4.81
N ALA A 109 12.21 -4.57 -5.15
CA ALA A 109 12.05 -4.99 -6.55
C ALA A 109 11.14 -4.03 -7.32
N PHE A 110 9.99 -3.69 -6.75
CA PHE A 110 9.04 -2.74 -7.33
C PHE A 110 9.67 -1.37 -7.54
N PHE A 111 10.41 -0.82 -6.57
CA PHE A 111 11.07 0.46 -6.77
C PHE A 111 12.19 0.42 -7.80
N ASN A 112 12.95 -0.67 -7.90
CA ASN A 112 13.94 -0.84 -8.97
C ASN A 112 13.31 -0.86 -10.37
N GLU A 113 12.07 -1.33 -10.49
CA GLU A 113 11.33 -1.33 -11.76
C GLU A 113 10.70 0.03 -12.08
N GLN A 114 10.22 0.76 -11.07
CA GLN A 114 9.40 1.97 -11.28
C GLN A 114 10.16 3.29 -11.17
N LEU A 115 11.31 3.32 -10.49
CA LEU A 115 12.10 4.53 -10.27
C LEU A 115 13.35 4.48 -11.15
N ILE A 116 13.40 5.39 -12.13
CA ILE A 116 14.56 5.62 -13.02
C ILE A 116 15.53 6.59 -12.35
#